data_AF-T0STP4-F1
#
_entry.id   AF-T0STP4-F1
#
_cell.length_a   1.000
_cell.length_b   1.000
_cell.length_c   1.000
_cell.angle_alpha   90.00
_cell.angle_beta   90.00
_cell.angle_gamma   90.00
#
_symmetry.space_group_name_H-M   'P 1'
#
loop_
_entity.id
_entity.type
_entity.pdbx_description
1 polymer ?
#
loop_
_entity_poly.entity_id
_entity_poly.type
_entity_poly.pdbx_seq_one_letter_code
_entity_poly.pdbx_strand_id
1 'polypeptide(L)'
;MKITLVLLTLLSSHVYASSVFDFFHELENGFENPRVLCDPKYYENQKKDEKLFQQCAVSLCGDVDPNRSAVLSDHNFDKYLDVRKMQKFEEFVPTIKDKLARTKKYFIDAAKKLGSEKEMADFIKEDHPELEFTVYPQYTSIEIDHSKPIEKRIRYVTKKIKDKELQAGIDDYIKRQTKLMYSSKSMLHSIGAYTKDELVGVLEELYSKYKSLPQMNRFEEEEGYNDNSIEDFYEEALRDPSDTFAVSKVLAELENAIIVNKQEEDGFLQESPFSKYDCGSSSLCKKGIRAHLKKLPFKEASKEYLSRLNDKGLESKIIADCRSSYASTLMKREEENNFEENIKEVKKRFGKNVLGKLSQKSRNEFMNYLNNKLNFSVKYSKESEAEQFEADLQYSDYDAYNGKSEASDAVSILLSMTQYNKRKHDPTPMLNVCSVGSPYLVWDMFLVRGSELYNDVGSTDMSYEKDNIIVSEYSCSHFHHGEGVVAHEIGHALAHQFKSGDLSSESKKKYLKLRQCANANYSFYNLDEIQAFGDGFPGDKLRTEEDAADLISFSYLGKKGKNDSLYSCSLIDPSKDSTRYADLEVDNIGSGDSHSSGFFRLIKEAVARDVKLSSACESVIKKYKYYGFKKCDL
;
A
#
# COMPACT_ATOMS: atom_id res chain seq x y z
N MET A 1 33.75 6.30 -21.92
CA MET A 1 32.51 6.90 -22.49
C MET A 1 31.44 5.89 -22.91
N LYS A 2 31.73 4.59 -23.10
CA LYS A 2 30.69 3.57 -23.37
C LYS A 2 30.05 2.97 -22.10
N ILE A 3 30.79 2.91 -20.99
CA ILE A 3 30.31 2.35 -19.70
C ILE A 3 29.23 3.24 -19.04
N THR A 4 29.32 4.57 -19.19
CA THR A 4 28.35 5.53 -18.64
C THR A 4 26.97 5.46 -19.31
N LEU A 5 26.90 5.02 -20.58
CA LEU A 5 25.64 4.85 -21.30
C LEU A 5 24.92 3.56 -20.87
N VAL A 6 25.68 2.51 -20.52
CA VAL A 6 25.15 1.23 -20.02
C VAL A 6 24.44 1.42 -18.67
N LEU A 7 25.06 2.15 -17.73
CA LEU A 7 24.48 2.50 -16.43
C LEU A 7 23.19 3.33 -16.53
N LEU A 8 23.12 4.31 -17.44
CA LEU A 8 21.92 5.11 -17.65
C LEU A 8 20.74 4.31 -18.23
N THR A 9 21.02 3.27 -19.03
CA THR A 9 19.98 2.43 -19.64
C THR A 9 19.46 1.37 -18.66
N LEU A 10 20.33 0.81 -17.81
CA LEU A 10 19.95 -0.12 -16.73
C LEU A 10 19.24 0.57 -15.55
N LEU A 11 19.64 1.80 -15.20
CA LEU A 11 18.95 2.60 -14.16
C LEU A 11 17.58 3.09 -14.62
N SER A 12 17.43 3.44 -15.91
CA SER A 12 16.12 3.82 -16.47
C SER A 12 15.17 2.63 -16.60
N SER A 13 15.65 1.41 -16.86
CA SER A 13 14.80 0.21 -16.82
C SER A 13 14.40 -0.20 -15.41
N HIS A 14 15.22 0.08 -14.38
CA HIS A 14 14.84 -0.12 -12.96
C HIS A 14 13.79 0.89 -12.48
N VAL A 15 13.92 2.16 -12.85
CA VAL A 15 12.91 3.19 -12.57
C VAL A 15 11.62 2.92 -13.36
N TYR A 16 11.73 2.40 -14.59
CA TYR A 16 10.58 1.92 -15.36
C TYR A 16 9.96 0.68 -14.72
N ALA A 17 10.75 -0.28 -14.22
CA ALA A 17 10.25 -1.48 -13.57
C ALA A 17 9.54 -1.14 -12.26
N SER A 18 10.09 -0.28 -11.39
CA SER A 18 9.42 0.15 -10.15
C SER A 18 8.16 0.97 -10.44
N SER A 19 8.18 1.92 -11.38
CA SER A 19 6.98 2.70 -11.72
C SER A 19 5.90 1.87 -12.44
N VAL A 20 6.30 0.86 -13.21
CA VAL A 20 5.40 -0.14 -13.79
C VAL A 20 4.87 -1.08 -12.71
N PHE A 21 5.66 -1.44 -11.70
CA PHE A 21 5.26 -2.27 -10.57
C PHE A 21 4.29 -1.54 -9.64
N ASP A 22 4.55 -0.27 -9.30
CA ASP A 22 3.65 0.59 -8.53
C ASP A 22 2.35 0.84 -9.29
N PHE A 23 2.43 1.06 -10.61
CA PHE A 23 1.27 1.17 -11.50
C PHE A 23 0.48 -0.14 -11.59
N PHE A 24 1.14 -1.30 -11.63
CA PHE A 24 0.47 -2.60 -11.60
C PHE A 24 -0.14 -2.89 -10.24
N HIS A 25 0.50 -2.49 -9.14
CA HIS A 25 -0.04 -2.62 -7.80
C HIS A 25 -1.26 -1.71 -7.60
N GLU A 26 -1.23 -0.48 -8.12
CA GLU A 26 -2.40 0.41 -8.16
C GLU A 26 -3.52 -0.10 -9.09
N LEU A 27 -3.16 -0.75 -10.20
CA LEU A 27 -4.11 -1.37 -11.13
C LEU A 27 -4.75 -2.65 -10.55
N GLU A 28 -4.00 -3.56 -9.95
CA GLU A 28 -4.50 -4.73 -9.20
C GLU A 28 -5.49 -4.26 -8.13
N ASN A 29 -5.09 -3.25 -7.34
CA ASN A 29 -5.96 -2.60 -6.36
C ASN A 29 -7.18 -1.90 -6.98
N GLY A 30 -7.19 -1.58 -8.27
CA GLY A 30 -8.35 -1.03 -8.98
C GLY A 30 -9.24 -2.10 -9.63
N PHE A 31 -8.68 -3.26 -9.96
CA PHE A 31 -9.34 -4.32 -10.75
C PHE A 31 -10.17 -5.27 -9.90
N GLU A 32 -9.85 -5.45 -8.62
CA GLU A 32 -10.53 -6.45 -7.78
C GLU A 32 -11.93 -6.03 -7.30
N ASN A 33 -12.32 -4.75 -7.42
CA ASN A 33 -13.69 -4.33 -7.05
C ASN A 33 -14.28 -3.16 -7.88
N PRO A 34 -14.60 -3.37 -9.17
CA PRO A 34 -15.12 -2.32 -10.05
C PRO A 34 -16.49 -1.78 -9.64
N ARG A 35 -17.21 -2.41 -8.69
CA ARG A 35 -18.55 -1.98 -8.27
C ARG A 35 -18.55 -0.94 -7.16
N VAL A 36 -17.57 -0.93 -6.25
CA VAL A 36 -17.54 0.00 -5.10
C VAL A 36 -16.78 1.28 -5.43
N LEU A 37 -15.68 1.18 -6.18
CA LEU A 37 -14.91 2.35 -6.63
C LEU A 37 -15.70 3.22 -7.63
N CYS A 38 -16.72 2.67 -8.29
CA CYS A 38 -17.45 3.35 -9.36
C CYS A 38 -18.93 3.66 -9.08
N ASP A 39 -19.46 3.52 -7.85
CA ASP A 39 -20.79 4.06 -7.50
C ASP A 39 -20.68 5.39 -6.72
N PRO A 40 -20.75 6.56 -7.40
CA PRO A 40 -20.78 7.87 -6.75
C PRO A 40 -21.84 8.00 -5.65
N LYS A 41 -22.95 7.24 -5.72
CA LYS A 41 -24.02 7.30 -4.72
C LYS A 41 -23.57 6.72 -3.38
N TYR A 42 -22.66 5.74 -3.38
CA TYR A 42 -22.12 5.17 -2.16
C TYR A 42 -21.36 6.24 -1.35
N TYR A 43 -20.46 6.97 -2.00
CA TYR A 43 -19.69 8.07 -1.41
C TYR A 43 -20.55 9.26 -0.99
N GLU A 44 -21.52 9.64 -1.83
CA GLU A 44 -22.46 10.71 -1.47
C GLU A 44 -23.29 10.36 -0.23
N ASN A 45 -23.61 9.08 -0.04
CA ASN A 45 -24.35 8.63 1.13
C ASN A 45 -23.47 8.67 2.39
N GLN A 46 -22.21 8.22 2.34
CA GLN A 46 -21.30 8.34 3.49
C GLN A 46 -21.02 9.80 3.85
N LYS A 47 -20.82 10.70 2.87
CA LYS A 47 -20.68 12.14 3.15
C LYS A 47 -21.91 12.76 3.81
N LYS A 48 -23.11 12.28 3.47
CA LYS A 48 -24.35 12.70 4.16
C LYS A 48 -24.40 12.21 5.60
N ASP A 49 -23.66 11.15 5.92
CA ASP A 49 -23.57 10.55 7.25
C ASP A 49 -22.37 11.03 8.07
N GLU A 50 -21.53 11.92 7.54
CA GLU A 50 -20.34 12.44 8.23
C GLU A 50 -20.68 12.95 9.63
N LYS A 51 -21.76 13.74 9.77
CA LYS A 51 -22.22 14.23 11.09
C LYS A 51 -22.59 13.08 12.04
N LEU A 52 -23.21 12.02 11.54
CA LEU A 52 -23.58 10.85 12.33
C LEU A 52 -22.33 10.08 12.78
N PHE A 53 -21.35 9.93 11.89
CA PHE A 53 -20.07 9.29 12.18
C PHE A 53 -19.27 10.07 13.23
N GLN A 54 -19.17 11.39 13.07
CA GLN A 54 -18.53 12.27 14.07
C GLN A 54 -19.16 12.12 15.45
N GLN A 55 -20.51 12.15 15.52
CA GLN A 55 -21.22 11.97 16.78
C GLN A 55 -20.96 10.59 17.41
N CYS A 56 -20.87 9.54 16.61
CA CYS A 56 -20.52 8.21 17.11
C CYS A 56 -19.07 8.16 17.61
N ALA A 57 -18.09 8.63 16.82
CA ALA A 57 -16.68 8.66 17.19
C ALA A 57 -16.46 9.45 18.49
N VAL A 58 -17.02 10.67 18.58
CA VAL A 58 -16.94 11.49 19.80
C VAL A 58 -17.62 10.82 20.98
N SER A 59 -18.70 10.07 20.79
CA SER A 59 -19.34 9.36 21.90
C SER A 59 -18.51 8.19 22.44
N LEU A 60 -17.67 7.56 21.61
CA LEU A 60 -16.84 6.41 21.98
C LEU A 60 -15.45 6.83 22.48
N CYS A 61 -14.88 7.85 21.85
CA CYS A 61 -13.52 8.32 22.06
C CYS A 61 -13.46 9.65 22.86
N GLY A 62 -14.55 10.40 22.97
CA GLY A 62 -14.52 11.76 23.49
C GLY A 62 -14.11 12.76 22.40
N ASP A 63 -13.81 14.00 22.80
CA ASP A 63 -13.33 15.01 21.87
C ASP A 63 -12.00 14.60 21.24
N VAL A 64 -11.70 15.18 20.08
CA VAL A 64 -10.48 14.92 19.34
C VAL A 64 -9.27 15.29 20.19
N ASP A 65 -8.40 14.31 20.40
CA ASP A 65 -7.13 14.48 21.08
C ASP A 65 -6.03 14.00 20.12
N PRO A 66 -5.23 14.92 19.55
CA PRO A 66 -4.14 14.57 18.63
C PRO A 66 -3.17 13.57 19.25
N ASN A 67 -3.04 13.58 20.57
CA ASN A 67 -2.09 12.74 21.29
C ASN A 67 -2.58 11.31 21.48
N ARG A 68 -3.82 11.02 21.07
CA ARG A 68 -4.34 9.65 21.09
C ARG A 68 -4.07 8.92 19.79
N SER A 69 -3.92 9.66 18.70
CA SER A 69 -3.76 9.05 17.38
C SER A 69 -2.39 8.39 17.28
N ALA A 70 -2.35 7.23 16.63
CA ALA A 70 -1.10 6.66 16.18
C ALA A 70 -0.50 7.45 15.00
N VAL A 71 -1.25 8.39 14.42
CA VAL A 71 -0.77 9.23 13.34
C VAL A 71 -0.07 10.46 13.89
N LEU A 72 1.19 10.62 13.51
CA LEU A 72 1.92 11.86 13.72
C LEU A 72 1.29 12.96 12.88
N SER A 73 0.96 14.05 13.54
CA SER A 73 0.33 15.23 12.96
C SER A 73 1.05 16.47 13.43
N ASP A 74 0.77 17.57 12.74
CA ASP A 74 1.19 18.95 13.01
C ASP A 74 1.01 19.37 14.49
N HIS A 75 0.15 18.67 15.23
CA HIS A 75 -0.28 19.00 16.58
C HIS A 75 0.31 18.12 17.69
N ASN A 76 0.94 16.99 17.36
CA ASN A 76 1.48 16.05 18.35
C ASN A 76 2.96 15.70 18.13
N PHE A 77 3.55 16.04 16.98
CA PHE A 77 4.93 15.64 16.66
C PHE A 77 5.97 16.25 17.64
N ASP A 78 5.66 17.42 18.22
CA ASP A 78 6.53 18.14 19.16
C ASP A 78 6.77 17.38 20.47
N LYS A 79 5.88 16.44 20.82
CA LYS A 79 6.06 15.55 21.97
C LYS A 79 7.16 14.53 21.78
N TYR A 80 7.47 14.20 20.52
CA TYR A 80 8.45 13.19 20.16
C TYR A 80 9.82 13.79 19.83
N LEU A 81 9.91 15.13 19.80
CA LEU A 81 11.15 15.85 19.55
C LEU A 81 11.56 16.72 20.72
N ASP A 82 12.76 16.46 21.25
CA ASP A 82 13.38 17.38 22.19
C ASP A 82 13.69 18.73 21.51
N VAL A 83 13.93 19.76 22.33
CA VAL A 83 14.20 21.13 21.86
C VAL A 83 15.38 21.18 20.89
N ARG A 84 16.40 20.32 21.03
CA ARG A 84 17.57 20.31 20.15
C ARG A 84 17.24 19.71 18.80
N LYS A 85 16.48 18.62 18.76
CA LYS A 85 16.00 18.00 17.50
C LYS A 85 15.07 18.96 16.74
N MET A 86 14.19 19.65 17.45
CA MET A 86 13.35 20.71 16.88
C MET A 86 14.21 21.82 16.28
N GLN A 87 15.22 22.31 17.01
CA GLN A 87 16.14 23.32 16.50
C GLN A 87 16.87 22.86 15.24
N LYS A 88 17.33 21.61 15.21
CA LYS A 88 17.97 21.02 14.02
C LYS A 88 17.02 20.98 12.83
N PHE A 89 15.75 20.63 13.02
CA PHE A 89 14.76 20.71 11.95
C PHE A 89 14.59 22.14 11.41
N GLU A 90 14.52 23.13 12.31
CA GLU A 90 14.37 24.54 11.90
C GLU A 90 15.52 25.03 11.01
N GLU A 91 16.69 24.41 11.07
CA GLU A 91 17.80 24.68 10.14
C GLU A 91 17.48 24.26 8.69
N PHE A 92 16.62 23.26 8.50
CA PHE A 92 16.18 22.79 7.17
C PHE A 92 14.98 23.55 6.62
N VAL A 93 14.21 24.26 7.46
CA VAL A 93 13.01 24.99 7.02
C VAL A 93 13.29 25.97 5.87
N PRO A 94 14.41 26.75 5.85
CA PRO A 94 14.77 27.56 4.69
C PRO A 94 14.93 26.74 3.40
N THR A 95 15.61 25.59 3.46
CA THR A 95 15.80 24.68 2.32
C THR A 95 14.47 24.11 1.83
N ILE A 96 13.60 23.69 2.76
CA ILE A 96 12.24 23.19 2.44
C ILE A 96 11.43 24.28 1.74
N LYS A 97 11.44 25.52 2.25
CA LYS A 97 10.74 26.65 1.63
C LYS A 97 11.27 26.97 0.24
N ASP A 98 12.58 26.92 0.05
CA ASP A 98 13.23 27.19 -1.23
C ASP A 98 12.90 26.10 -2.27
N LYS A 99 13.00 24.83 -1.89
CA LYS A 99 12.54 23.69 -2.71
C LYS A 99 11.06 23.83 -3.07
N LEU A 100 10.21 24.09 -2.08
CA LEU A 100 8.78 24.28 -2.29
C LEU A 100 8.50 25.44 -3.25
N ALA A 101 9.22 26.57 -3.12
CA ALA A 101 9.06 27.71 -4.01
C ALA A 101 9.43 27.35 -5.46
N ARG A 102 10.52 26.59 -5.67
CA ARG A 102 10.91 26.09 -7.01
C ARG A 102 9.86 25.13 -7.59
N THR A 103 9.47 24.12 -6.83
CA THR A 103 8.47 23.11 -7.24
C THR A 103 7.12 23.78 -7.54
N LYS A 104 6.67 24.69 -6.67
CA LYS A 104 5.46 25.50 -6.89
C LYS A 104 5.57 26.36 -8.14
N LYS A 105 6.72 26.99 -8.40
CA LYS A 105 6.93 27.78 -9.62
C LYS A 105 6.83 26.90 -10.87
N TYR A 106 7.48 25.74 -10.89
CA TYR A 106 7.40 24.78 -11.99
C TYR A 106 5.93 24.41 -12.29
N PHE A 107 5.18 24.04 -11.25
CA PHE A 107 3.77 23.67 -11.40
C PHE A 107 2.87 24.85 -11.80
N ILE A 108 3.12 26.06 -11.29
CA ILE A 108 2.41 27.26 -11.72
C ILE A 108 2.66 27.53 -13.20
N ASP A 109 3.91 27.46 -13.66
CA ASP A 109 4.28 27.73 -15.04
C ASP A 109 3.67 26.69 -15.98
N ALA A 110 3.71 25.41 -15.60
CA ALA A 110 3.05 24.34 -16.36
C ALA A 110 1.52 24.51 -16.39
N ALA A 111 0.88 24.81 -15.26
CA ALA A 111 -0.56 25.03 -15.20
C ALA A 111 -1.01 26.25 -16.01
N LYS A 112 -0.20 27.33 -16.04
CA LYS A 112 -0.45 28.50 -16.88
C LYS A 112 -0.34 28.15 -18.36
N LYS A 113 0.71 27.41 -18.76
CA LYS A 113 0.87 26.92 -20.13
C LYS A 113 -0.32 26.07 -20.56
N LEU A 114 -0.75 25.13 -19.72
CA LEU A 114 -1.87 24.23 -20.03
C LEU A 114 -3.24 24.94 -19.94
N GLY A 115 -3.35 26.02 -19.17
CA GLY A 115 -4.54 26.87 -19.10
C GLY A 115 -4.67 27.86 -20.27
N SER A 116 -3.61 28.05 -21.06
CA SER A 116 -3.58 28.89 -22.26
C SER A 116 -4.12 28.09 -23.44
N GLU A 117 -5.18 28.60 -24.09
CA GLU A 117 -5.82 27.92 -25.22
C GLU A 117 -4.84 27.65 -26.37
N LYS A 118 -3.87 28.55 -26.59
CA LYS A 118 -2.85 28.40 -27.63
C LYS A 118 -1.83 27.32 -27.27
N GLU A 119 -1.23 27.40 -26.10
CA GLU A 119 -0.19 26.46 -25.67
C GLU A 119 -0.77 25.07 -25.45
N MET A 120 -2.01 24.97 -24.95
CA MET A 120 -2.72 23.70 -24.90
C MET A 120 -2.99 23.15 -26.30
N ALA A 121 -3.39 23.99 -27.27
CA ALA A 121 -3.58 23.54 -28.63
C ALA A 121 -2.27 23.06 -29.27
N ASP A 122 -1.13 23.66 -28.92
CA ASP A 122 0.19 23.25 -29.39
C ASP A 122 0.65 21.96 -28.70
N PHE A 123 0.46 21.83 -27.38
CA PHE A 123 0.67 20.58 -26.64
C PHE A 123 -0.18 19.43 -27.19
N ILE A 124 -1.47 19.65 -27.44
CA ILE A 124 -2.34 18.63 -28.07
C ILE A 124 -1.85 18.25 -29.47
N LYS A 125 -1.10 19.10 -30.18
CA LYS A 125 -0.52 18.73 -31.48
C LYS A 125 0.73 17.88 -31.33
N GLU A 126 1.43 17.96 -30.22
CA GLU A 126 2.57 17.10 -29.90
C GLU A 126 2.09 15.64 -29.69
N ASP A 127 3.02 14.71 -29.83
CA ASP A 127 2.79 13.29 -29.57
C ASP A 127 3.17 13.01 -28.11
N HIS A 128 2.22 12.52 -27.32
CA HIS A 128 2.42 12.17 -25.90
C HIS A 128 2.12 10.69 -25.65
N PRO A 129 2.89 9.76 -26.25
CA PRO A 129 2.65 8.33 -26.09
C PRO A 129 2.71 7.86 -24.64
N GLU A 130 3.53 8.49 -23.80
CA GLU A 130 3.67 8.23 -22.36
C GLU A 130 2.36 8.36 -21.58
N LEU A 131 1.41 9.17 -22.08
CA LEU A 131 0.10 9.35 -21.45
C LEU A 131 -0.84 8.15 -21.65
N GLU A 132 -0.46 7.12 -22.41
CA GLU A 132 -1.32 5.95 -22.65
C GLU A 132 -1.75 5.26 -21.35
N PHE A 133 -0.83 5.15 -20.39
CA PHE A 133 -1.06 4.51 -19.09
C PHE A 133 -1.93 5.35 -18.15
N THR A 134 -2.05 6.66 -18.41
CA THR A 134 -2.97 7.53 -17.65
C THR A 134 -4.35 7.63 -18.32
N VAL A 135 -4.39 7.67 -19.66
CA VAL A 135 -5.62 7.94 -20.41
C VAL A 135 -6.48 6.69 -20.58
N TYR A 136 -5.91 5.57 -21.02
CA TYR A 136 -6.73 4.42 -21.45
C TYR A 136 -7.28 3.53 -20.34
N PRO A 137 -6.57 3.28 -19.22
CA PRO A 137 -7.11 2.50 -18.12
C PRO A 137 -8.45 3.03 -17.57
N GLN A 138 -8.74 4.33 -17.73
CA GLN A 138 -10.04 4.91 -17.38
C GLN A 138 -11.22 4.32 -18.16
N TYR A 139 -10.96 3.78 -19.36
CA TYR A 139 -11.96 3.29 -20.31
C TYR A 139 -11.94 1.78 -20.47
N THR A 140 -10.92 1.10 -19.94
CA THR A 140 -10.69 -0.32 -20.16
C THR A 140 -10.60 -1.05 -18.82
N SER A 141 -11.17 -2.24 -18.75
CA SER A 141 -10.88 -3.21 -17.69
C SER A 141 -10.52 -4.54 -18.31
N ILE A 142 -9.81 -5.38 -17.56
CA ILE A 142 -9.48 -6.74 -17.97
C ILE A 142 -10.45 -7.71 -17.28
N GLU A 143 -10.91 -8.71 -18.03
CA GLU A 143 -11.55 -9.89 -17.50
C GLU A 143 -10.76 -11.13 -17.89
N ILE A 144 -10.72 -12.11 -16.98
CA ILE A 144 -9.94 -13.34 -17.13
C ILE A 144 -10.90 -14.52 -17.06
N ASP A 145 -10.91 -15.33 -18.11
CA ASP A 145 -11.77 -16.50 -18.24
C ASP A 145 -10.94 -17.79 -18.22
N HIS A 146 -10.65 -18.31 -17.03
CA HIS A 146 -9.83 -19.52 -16.86
C HIS A 146 -10.41 -20.78 -17.53
N SER A 147 -11.67 -20.76 -18.01
CA SER A 147 -12.22 -21.86 -18.83
C SER A 147 -11.64 -21.90 -20.25
N LYS A 148 -10.95 -20.84 -20.68
CA LYS A 148 -10.31 -20.72 -22.00
C LYS A 148 -8.80 -21.00 -21.93
N PRO A 149 -8.20 -21.44 -23.04
CA PRO A 149 -6.74 -21.53 -23.15
C PRO A 149 -6.11 -20.14 -22.98
N ILE A 150 -4.87 -20.11 -22.49
CA ILE A 150 -4.18 -18.87 -22.08
C ILE A 150 -4.27 -17.78 -23.15
N GLU A 151 -4.09 -18.10 -24.43
CA GLU A 151 -4.07 -17.14 -25.56
C GLU A 151 -5.42 -16.46 -25.83
N LYS A 152 -6.50 -16.95 -25.21
CA LYS A 152 -7.87 -16.42 -25.34
C LYS A 152 -8.49 -16.05 -23.99
N ARG A 153 -7.71 -16.12 -22.92
CA ARG A 153 -8.19 -15.97 -21.54
C ARG A 153 -8.46 -14.53 -21.19
N ILE A 154 -7.63 -13.62 -21.70
CA ILE A 154 -7.74 -12.18 -21.44
C ILE A 154 -8.76 -11.55 -22.38
N ARG A 155 -9.73 -10.85 -21.80
CA ARG A 155 -10.73 -10.05 -22.52
C ARG A 155 -10.73 -8.63 -21.97
N TYR A 156 -10.41 -7.67 -22.82
CA TYR A 156 -10.64 -6.27 -22.48
C TYR A 156 -12.12 -5.92 -22.60
N VAL A 157 -12.66 -5.30 -21.56
CA VAL A 157 -13.98 -4.68 -21.54
C VAL A 157 -13.80 -3.18 -21.68
N THR A 158 -14.48 -2.60 -22.66
CA THR A 158 -14.42 -1.17 -22.93
C THR A 158 -15.70 -0.47 -22.50
N LYS A 159 -15.55 0.70 -21.87
CA LYS A 159 -16.65 1.64 -21.70
C LYS A 159 -17.07 2.14 -23.08
N LYS A 160 -18.37 2.26 -23.33
CA LYS A 160 -18.89 2.77 -24.61
C LYS A 160 -18.62 4.27 -24.74
N ILE A 161 -17.83 4.67 -25.73
CA ILE A 161 -17.47 6.07 -25.97
C ILE A 161 -18.09 6.56 -27.29
N LYS A 162 -18.63 7.78 -27.28
CA LYS A 162 -19.23 8.39 -28.49
C LYS A 162 -18.21 8.94 -29.47
N ASP A 163 -17.04 9.35 -28.96
CA ASP A 163 -15.95 9.88 -29.77
C ASP A 163 -15.20 8.76 -30.49
N LYS A 164 -15.20 8.83 -31.82
CA LYS A 164 -14.63 7.80 -32.68
C LYS A 164 -13.10 7.79 -32.68
N GLU A 165 -12.44 8.94 -32.52
CA GLU A 165 -10.98 9.02 -32.47
C GLU A 165 -10.46 8.41 -31.16
N LEU A 166 -11.11 8.75 -30.03
CA LEU A 166 -10.80 8.15 -28.73
C LEU A 166 -11.07 6.65 -28.73
N GLN A 167 -12.23 6.21 -29.27
CA GLN A 167 -12.53 4.77 -29.37
C GLN A 167 -11.50 4.03 -30.23
N ALA A 168 -11.12 4.58 -31.38
CA ALA A 168 -10.10 3.97 -32.23
C ALA A 168 -8.73 3.88 -31.54
N GLY A 169 -8.37 4.88 -30.74
CA GLY A 169 -7.16 4.83 -29.91
C GLY A 169 -7.22 3.77 -28.82
N ILE A 170 -8.36 3.61 -28.14
CA ILE A 170 -8.58 2.54 -27.15
C ILE A 170 -8.50 1.16 -27.79
N ASP A 171 -9.16 0.96 -28.92
CA ASP A 171 -9.15 -0.34 -29.62
C ASP A 171 -7.73 -0.72 -30.05
N ASP A 172 -6.95 0.28 -30.48
CA ASP A 172 -5.55 0.12 -30.86
C ASP A 172 -4.63 -0.14 -29.66
N TYR A 173 -4.82 0.59 -28.56
CA TYR A 173 -4.15 0.35 -27.27
C TYR A 173 -4.41 -1.07 -26.78
N ILE A 174 -5.68 -1.50 -26.70
CA ILE A 174 -6.07 -2.86 -26.28
C ILE A 174 -5.37 -3.91 -27.13
N LYS A 175 -5.36 -3.73 -28.45
CA LYS A 175 -4.70 -4.66 -29.37
C LYS A 175 -3.20 -4.77 -29.10
N ARG A 176 -2.53 -3.67 -28.74
CA ARG A 176 -1.09 -3.67 -28.41
C ARG A 176 -0.84 -4.25 -27.05
N GLN A 177 -1.58 -3.82 -26.03
CA GLN A 177 -1.46 -4.33 -24.68
C GLN A 177 -1.75 -5.82 -24.59
N THR A 178 -2.74 -6.32 -25.36
CA THR A 178 -2.98 -7.76 -25.48
C THR A 178 -1.74 -8.49 -26.02
N LYS A 179 -1.07 -7.94 -27.04
CA LYS A 179 0.17 -8.53 -27.57
C LYS A 179 1.33 -8.42 -26.59
N LEU A 180 1.44 -7.29 -25.88
CA LEU A 180 2.46 -7.06 -24.87
C LEU A 180 2.31 -8.08 -23.72
N MET A 181 1.11 -8.19 -23.15
CA MET A 181 0.81 -9.17 -22.11
C MET A 181 1.13 -10.59 -22.58
N TYR A 182 0.65 -11.01 -23.75
CA TYR A 182 1.01 -12.35 -24.25
C TYR A 182 2.48 -12.54 -24.63
N SER A 183 3.28 -11.48 -24.66
CA SER A 183 4.73 -11.56 -24.85
C SER A 183 5.53 -11.62 -23.56
N SER A 184 4.90 -11.45 -22.40
CA SER A 184 5.54 -11.52 -21.08
C SER A 184 4.73 -12.41 -20.12
N LYS A 185 5.35 -13.50 -19.67
CA LYS A 185 4.85 -14.43 -18.68
C LYS A 185 4.67 -13.75 -17.32
N SER A 186 5.59 -12.87 -16.91
CA SER A 186 5.45 -12.09 -15.67
C SER A 186 4.22 -11.18 -15.70
N MET A 187 3.95 -10.50 -16.83
CA MET A 187 2.73 -9.68 -16.99
C MET A 187 1.45 -10.52 -17.01
N LEU A 188 1.46 -11.71 -17.61
CA LEU A 188 0.31 -12.62 -17.55
C LEU A 188 0.05 -13.10 -16.12
N HIS A 189 1.10 -13.36 -15.35
CA HIS A 189 0.98 -13.76 -13.96
C HIS A 189 0.46 -12.60 -13.08
N SER A 190 1.00 -11.39 -13.23
CA SER A 190 0.60 -10.23 -12.41
C SER A 190 -0.84 -9.79 -12.60
N ILE A 191 -1.49 -10.16 -13.72
CA ILE A 191 -2.93 -9.93 -13.86
C ILE A 191 -3.77 -11.12 -13.39
N GLY A 192 -3.16 -12.23 -12.96
CA GLY A 192 -3.85 -13.46 -12.57
C GLY A 192 -4.27 -14.32 -13.75
N ALA A 193 -3.60 -14.26 -14.90
CA ALA A 193 -3.98 -15.04 -16.07
C ALA A 193 -3.62 -16.53 -15.96
N TYR A 194 -2.66 -16.93 -15.14
CA TYR A 194 -2.29 -18.33 -14.94
C TYR A 194 -3.10 -19.01 -13.84
N THR A 195 -3.41 -20.29 -14.00
CA THR A 195 -3.76 -21.13 -12.85
C THR A 195 -2.51 -21.55 -12.10
N LYS A 196 -2.65 -21.96 -10.83
CA LYS A 196 -1.53 -22.46 -10.02
C LYS A 196 -0.74 -23.58 -10.72
N ASP A 197 -1.44 -24.53 -11.34
CA ASP A 197 -0.81 -25.67 -12.03
C ASP A 197 -0.08 -25.25 -13.33
N GLU A 198 -0.63 -24.28 -14.07
CA GLU A 198 0.02 -23.74 -15.27
C GLU A 198 1.28 -22.95 -14.92
N LEU A 199 1.25 -22.23 -13.80
CA LEU A 199 2.35 -21.38 -13.34
C LEU A 199 3.61 -22.19 -13.03
N VAL A 200 3.46 -23.36 -12.40
CA VAL A 200 4.57 -24.31 -12.16
C VAL A 200 5.24 -24.68 -13.49
N GLY A 201 4.44 -25.07 -14.50
CA GLY A 201 4.99 -25.42 -15.81
C GLY A 201 5.68 -24.24 -16.52
N VAL A 202 5.18 -23.02 -16.35
CA VAL A 202 5.80 -21.80 -16.89
C VAL A 202 7.14 -21.51 -16.20
N LEU A 203 7.19 -21.63 -14.87
CA LEU A 203 8.42 -21.46 -14.10
C LEU A 203 9.48 -22.49 -14.52
N GLU A 204 9.10 -23.78 -14.60
CA GLU A 204 10.00 -24.85 -15.05
C GLU A 204 10.53 -24.60 -16.47
N GLU A 205 9.66 -24.14 -17.39
CA GLU A 205 10.05 -23.80 -18.77
C GLU A 205 11.08 -22.67 -18.80
N LEU A 206 10.83 -21.57 -18.09
CA LEU A 206 11.72 -20.40 -18.07
C LEU A 206 13.03 -20.71 -17.35
N TYR A 207 12.99 -21.42 -16.23
CA TYR A 207 14.18 -21.82 -15.49
C TYR A 207 15.06 -22.78 -16.30
N SER A 208 14.46 -23.72 -17.03
CA SER A 208 15.19 -24.59 -17.95
C SER A 208 15.89 -23.81 -19.06
N LYS A 209 15.19 -22.83 -19.65
CA LYS A 209 15.79 -21.89 -20.63
C LYS A 209 16.95 -21.12 -20.02
N TYR A 210 16.76 -20.55 -18.84
CA TYR A 210 17.80 -19.84 -18.08
C TYR A 210 19.04 -20.70 -17.84
N LYS A 211 18.88 -21.92 -17.33
CA LYS A 211 20.00 -22.85 -17.08
C LYS A 211 20.71 -23.29 -18.36
N SER A 212 20.07 -23.19 -19.53
CA SER A 212 20.70 -23.47 -20.82
C SER A 212 21.54 -22.31 -21.38
N LEU A 213 21.42 -21.10 -20.83
CA LEU A 213 22.20 -19.94 -21.26
C LEU A 213 23.70 -20.11 -20.89
N PRO A 214 24.64 -19.64 -21.75
CA PRO A 214 26.07 -19.65 -21.47
C PRO A 214 26.42 -18.94 -20.15
N GLN A 215 27.30 -19.54 -19.33
CA GLN A 215 27.68 -19.00 -18.02
C GLN A 215 28.29 -17.59 -18.06
N MET A 216 29.01 -17.22 -19.13
CA MET A 216 29.61 -15.88 -19.27
C MET A 216 28.57 -14.76 -19.46
N ASN A 217 27.34 -15.11 -19.83
CA ASN A 217 26.25 -14.16 -20.07
C ASN A 217 25.23 -14.16 -18.91
N ARG A 218 25.55 -14.85 -17.81
CA ARG A 218 24.84 -14.71 -16.55
C ARG A 218 25.57 -13.60 -15.81
N PHE A 219 24.90 -12.46 -15.66
CA PHE A 219 25.36 -11.20 -15.07
C PHE A 219 26.72 -11.31 -14.34
N GLU A 220 27.78 -10.72 -14.91
CA GLU A 220 29.04 -10.54 -14.20
C GLU A 220 28.79 -9.63 -13.00
N GLU A 221 28.64 -10.24 -11.81
CA GLU A 221 28.77 -9.68 -10.45
C GLU A 221 28.47 -8.16 -10.27
N GLU A 222 27.44 -7.60 -10.90
CA GLU A 222 26.88 -6.34 -10.43
C GLU A 222 26.24 -6.63 -9.07
N GLU A 223 26.80 -6.00 -8.04
CA GLU A 223 26.58 -6.25 -6.61
C GLU A 223 25.09 -6.42 -6.26
N GLY A 224 24.58 -7.65 -6.29
CA GLY A 224 23.19 -7.95 -5.91
C GLY A 224 22.58 -9.18 -6.57
N TYR A 225 23.01 -9.54 -7.78
CA TYR A 225 22.39 -10.62 -8.55
C TYR A 225 23.34 -11.80 -8.73
N ASN A 226 23.43 -12.68 -7.74
CA ASN A 226 24.18 -13.93 -7.88
C ASN A 226 23.27 -15.05 -8.42
N ASP A 227 23.84 -15.98 -9.19
CA ASP A 227 23.13 -17.17 -9.73
C ASP A 227 22.37 -17.96 -8.65
N ASN A 228 22.87 -17.91 -7.41
CA ASN A 228 22.26 -18.58 -6.26
C ASN A 228 20.92 -17.94 -5.87
N SER A 229 20.77 -16.61 -6.01
CA SER A 229 19.54 -15.89 -5.65
C SER A 229 18.38 -16.27 -6.58
N ILE A 230 18.62 -16.41 -7.89
CA ILE A 230 17.58 -16.83 -8.85
C ILE A 230 17.16 -18.28 -8.59
N GLU A 231 18.11 -19.16 -8.24
CA GLU A 231 17.82 -20.55 -7.88
C GLU A 231 17.03 -20.63 -6.57
N ASP A 232 17.41 -19.86 -5.55
CA ASP A 232 16.70 -19.80 -4.28
C ASP A 232 15.26 -19.28 -4.45
N PHE A 233 15.08 -18.17 -5.19
CA PHE A 233 13.74 -17.64 -5.46
C PHE A 233 12.90 -18.61 -6.32
N TYR A 234 13.51 -19.30 -7.29
CA TYR A 234 12.82 -20.32 -8.08
C TYR A 234 12.32 -21.49 -7.23
N GLU A 235 13.15 -22.01 -6.33
CA GLU A 235 12.78 -23.09 -5.41
C GLU A 235 11.68 -22.63 -4.43
N GLU A 236 11.71 -21.37 -4.00
CA GLU A 236 10.65 -20.75 -3.21
C GLU A 236 9.33 -20.64 -3.98
N ALA A 237 9.37 -20.10 -5.20
CA ALA A 237 8.21 -19.99 -6.09
C ALA A 237 7.58 -21.35 -6.44
N LEU A 238 8.38 -22.42 -6.55
CA LEU A 238 7.86 -23.79 -6.73
C LEU A 238 7.25 -24.36 -5.45
N ARG A 239 7.78 -24.02 -4.29
CA ARG A 239 7.26 -24.48 -2.99
C ARG A 239 5.89 -23.88 -2.71
N ASP A 240 5.71 -22.60 -3.03
CA ASP A 240 4.42 -21.94 -2.91
C ASP A 240 4.07 -21.09 -4.16
N PRO A 241 3.53 -21.70 -5.22
CA PRO A 241 3.10 -20.96 -6.40
C PRO A 241 1.87 -20.06 -6.18
N SER A 242 1.33 -20.02 -4.95
CA SER A 242 0.30 -19.02 -4.57
C SER A 242 0.89 -17.70 -4.11
N ASP A 243 2.20 -17.64 -3.83
CA ASP A 243 2.88 -16.38 -3.54
C ASP A 243 3.05 -15.59 -4.84
N THR A 244 2.08 -14.70 -5.11
CA THR A 244 2.05 -13.94 -6.36
C THR A 244 3.26 -13.03 -6.50
N PHE A 245 3.80 -12.51 -5.39
CA PHE A 245 4.96 -11.61 -5.40
C PHE A 245 6.24 -12.36 -5.71
N ALA A 246 6.55 -13.42 -4.95
CA ALA A 246 7.74 -14.23 -5.16
C ALA A 246 7.77 -14.80 -6.59
N VAL A 247 6.63 -15.32 -7.06
CA VAL A 247 6.52 -15.82 -8.44
C VAL A 247 6.66 -14.70 -9.48
N SER A 248 6.04 -13.53 -9.27
CA SER A 248 6.19 -12.39 -10.21
C SER A 248 7.63 -11.96 -10.35
N LYS A 249 8.35 -11.87 -9.22
CA LYS A 249 9.76 -11.51 -9.15
C LYS A 249 10.61 -12.52 -9.92
N VAL A 250 10.47 -13.83 -9.63
CA VAL A 250 11.21 -14.89 -10.33
C VAL A 250 10.93 -14.88 -11.83
N LEU A 251 9.66 -14.77 -12.23
CA LEU A 251 9.31 -14.71 -13.64
C LEU A 251 9.96 -13.51 -14.33
N ALA A 252 9.89 -12.32 -13.71
CA ALA A 252 10.50 -11.12 -14.26
C ALA A 252 12.02 -11.26 -14.41
N GLU A 253 12.70 -11.81 -13.40
CA GLU A 253 14.14 -12.03 -13.43
C GLU A 253 14.56 -13.06 -14.49
N LEU A 254 13.85 -14.20 -14.57
CA LEU A 254 14.11 -15.22 -15.59
C LEU A 254 13.87 -14.68 -17.01
N GLU A 255 12.78 -13.95 -17.23
CA GLU A 255 12.50 -13.32 -18.52
C GLU A 255 13.56 -12.28 -18.89
N ASN A 256 13.95 -11.43 -17.94
CA ASN A 256 14.98 -10.42 -18.16
C ASN A 256 16.32 -11.05 -18.52
N ALA A 257 16.77 -12.08 -17.78
CA ALA A 257 17.99 -12.82 -18.08
C ALA A 257 17.98 -13.44 -19.49
N ILE A 258 16.86 -14.03 -19.90
CA ILE A 258 16.69 -14.60 -21.24
C ILE A 258 16.72 -13.51 -22.32
N ILE A 259 16.09 -12.36 -22.08
CA ILE A 259 16.06 -11.24 -23.02
C ILE A 259 17.46 -10.63 -23.19
N VAL A 260 18.15 -10.34 -22.09
CA VAL A 260 19.51 -9.76 -22.09
C VAL A 260 20.47 -10.67 -22.84
N ASN A 261 20.47 -11.96 -22.54
CA ASN A 261 21.32 -12.93 -23.21
C ASN A 261 21.08 -12.95 -24.74
N LYS A 262 19.81 -12.95 -25.17
CA LYS A 262 19.47 -12.91 -26.58
C LYS A 262 19.94 -11.62 -27.27
N GLN A 263 19.83 -10.47 -26.60
CA GLN A 263 20.32 -9.19 -27.12
C GLN A 263 21.84 -9.19 -27.31
N GLU A 264 22.58 -9.82 -26.39
CA GLU A 264 24.03 -9.99 -26.50
C GLU A 264 24.41 -10.90 -27.67
N GLU A 265 23.72 -12.03 -27.85
CA GLU A 265 23.91 -12.94 -29.00
C GLU A 265 23.66 -12.23 -30.34
N ASP A 266 22.64 -11.38 -30.39
CA ASP A 266 22.29 -10.60 -31.58
C ASP A 266 23.25 -9.40 -31.81
N GLY A 267 24.15 -9.10 -30.87
CA GLY A 267 25.16 -8.03 -30.99
C GLY A 267 24.60 -6.61 -30.89
N PHE A 268 23.37 -6.45 -30.38
CA PHE A 268 22.70 -5.16 -30.23
C PHE A 268 21.93 -5.10 -28.91
N LEU A 269 22.27 -4.10 -28.08
CA LEU A 269 21.35 -3.58 -27.07
C LEU A 269 20.22 -2.85 -27.80
N GLN A 270 19.24 -3.60 -28.32
CA GLN A 270 18.05 -3.00 -28.90
C GLN A 270 17.24 -2.30 -27.81
N GLU A 271 16.47 -1.29 -28.22
CA GLU A 271 15.35 -0.78 -27.43
C GLU A 271 14.55 -1.97 -26.87
N SER A 272 14.03 -1.82 -25.65
CA SER A 272 13.23 -2.84 -24.97
C SER A 272 12.31 -3.55 -25.98
N PRO A 273 12.25 -4.90 -26.02
CA PRO A 273 11.41 -5.62 -26.98
C PRO A 273 9.93 -5.25 -26.87
N PHE A 274 9.56 -4.56 -25.79
CA PHE A 274 8.25 -4.03 -25.48
C PHE A 274 7.98 -2.64 -26.07
N SER A 275 9.00 -1.87 -26.47
CA SER A 275 8.82 -0.52 -27.05
C SER A 275 7.94 -0.55 -28.30
N LYS A 276 8.01 -1.59 -29.13
CA LYS A 276 7.13 -1.73 -30.32
C LYS A 276 5.63 -1.84 -29.99
N TYR A 277 5.28 -2.09 -28.72
CA TYR A 277 3.89 -2.13 -28.26
C TYR A 277 3.46 -0.82 -27.61
N ASP A 278 4.38 0.14 -27.44
CA ASP A 278 4.05 1.46 -26.94
C ASP A 278 3.13 2.23 -27.90
N CYS A 279 2.52 3.27 -27.37
CA CYS A 279 1.80 4.23 -28.20
C CYS A 279 2.71 5.13 -29.04
N GLY A 280 4.02 5.15 -28.78
CA GLY A 280 5.05 5.85 -29.55
C GLY A 280 5.02 5.45 -31.03
N SER A 281 4.82 4.17 -31.27
CA SER A 281 4.73 3.55 -32.60
C SER A 281 3.36 3.72 -33.31
N SER A 282 2.36 4.32 -32.66
CA SER A 282 0.97 4.31 -33.14
C SER A 282 0.33 5.67 -33.38
N SER A 283 0.05 5.97 -34.66
CA SER A 283 -0.73 7.17 -34.99
C SER A 283 -2.19 7.11 -34.49
N LEU A 284 -2.81 5.91 -34.38
CA LEU A 284 -4.18 5.77 -33.88
C LEU A 284 -4.24 5.98 -32.37
N CYS A 285 -3.32 5.37 -31.63
CA CYS A 285 -3.22 5.59 -30.20
C CYS A 285 -2.93 7.05 -29.88
N LYS A 286 -1.95 7.68 -30.53
CA LYS A 286 -1.64 9.10 -30.33
C LYS A 286 -2.84 10.00 -30.62
N LYS A 287 -3.62 9.71 -31.68
CA LYS A 287 -4.86 10.44 -31.98
C LYS A 287 -5.92 10.27 -30.89
N GLY A 288 -6.06 9.08 -30.33
CA GLY A 288 -6.98 8.82 -29.22
C GLY A 288 -6.65 9.65 -27.98
N ILE A 289 -5.37 9.68 -27.58
CA ILE A 289 -4.87 10.53 -26.49
C ILE A 289 -5.21 12.00 -26.76
N ARG A 290 -4.89 12.52 -27.95
CA ARG A 290 -5.25 13.89 -28.33
C ARG A 290 -6.75 14.16 -28.26
N ALA A 291 -7.58 13.22 -28.71
CA ALA A 291 -9.04 13.33 -28.66
C ALA A 291 -9.59 13.29 -27.23
N HIS A 292 -8.90 12.62 -26.31
CA HIS A 292 -9.19 12.70 -24.87
C HIS A 292 -8.81 14.08 -24.33
N LEU A 293 -7.58 14.52 -24.55
CA LEU A 293 -7.07 15.81 -24.06
C LEU A 293 -7.95 16.99 -24.51
N LYS A 294 -8.41 17.01 -25.77
CA LYS A 294 -9.32 18.06 -26.29
C LYS A 294 -10.64 18.23 -25.53
N LYS A 295 -11.09 17.20 -24.80
CA LYS A 295 -12.37 17.25 -24.05
C LYS A 295 -12.21 17.70 -22.62
N LEU A 296 -10.98 17.71 -22.10
CA LEU A 296 -10.75 18.01 -20.70
C LEU A 296 -10.87 19.51 -20.47
N PRO A 297 -11.50 19.93 -19.35
CA PRO A 297 -11.62 21.33 -18.99
C PRO A 297 -10.30 21.83 -18.38
N PHE A 298 -9.21 21.81 -19.16
CA PHE A 298 -7.86 22.16 -18.70
C PHE A 298 -7.80 23.56 -18.11
N LYS A 299 -8.55 24.52 -18.67
CA LYS A 299 -8.61 25.88 -18.15
C LYS A 299 -9.17 25.93 -16.73
N GLU A 300 -10.25 25.20 -16.46
CA GLU A 300 -10.87 25.10 -15.14
C GLU A 300 -9.98 24.31 -14.18
N ALA A 301 -9.42 23.18 -14.63
CA ALA A 301 -8.52 22.34 -13.83
C ALA A 301 -7.24 23.11 -13.44
N SER A 302 -6.62 23.83 -14.38
CA SER A 302 -5.47 24.69 -14.12
C SER A 302 -5.82 25.83 -13.18
N LYS A 303 -7.00 26.46 -13.30
CA LYS A 303 -7.44 27.51 -12.35
C LYS A 303 -7.60 26.95 -10.94
N GLU A 304 -8.23 25.79 -10.81
CA GLU A 304 -8.40 25.12 -9.53
C GLU A 304 -7.05 24.75 -8.92
N TYR A 305 -6.16 24.16 -9.71
CA TYR A 305 -4.81 23.81 -9.28
C TYR A 305 -4.00 25.03 -8.85
N LEU A 306 -4.00 26.10 -9.64
CA LEU A 306 -3.38 27.38 -9.29
C LEU A 306 -3.98 27.97 -8.01
N SER A 307 -5.30 27.85 -7.79
CA SER A 307 -5.93 28.30 -6.54
C SER A 307 -5.41 27.51 -5.34
N ARG A 308 -5.22 26.19 -5.48
CA ARG A 308 -4.67 25.34 -4.42
C ARG A 308 -3.21 25.63 -4.15
N LEU A 309 -2.38 25.78 -5.19
CA LEU A 309 -0.98 26.17 -5.05
C LEU A 309 -0.82 27.53 -4.38
N ASN A 310 -1.74 28.46 -4.60
CA ASN A 310 -1.74 29.80 -4.00
C ASN A 310 -2.40 29.87 -2.61
N ASP A 311 -2.85 28.74 -2.05
CA ASP A 311 -3.32 28.71 -0.68
C ASP A 311 -2.20 29.17 0.27
N LYS A 312 -2.51 30.16 1.11
CA LYS A 312 -1.57 30.73 2.09
C LYS A 312 -1.19 29.71 3.16
N GLY A 313 -2.03 28.71 3.42
CA GLY A 313 -1.77 27.65 4.40
C GLY A 313 -0.92 26.50 3.86
N LEU A 314 -0.74 26.39 2.53
CA LEU A 314 -0.09 25.23 1.91
C LEU A 314 1.38 25.09 2.32
N GLU A 315 2.12 26.19 2.38
CA GLU A 315 3.52 26.17 2.82
C GLU A 315 3.64 25.68 4.27
N SER A 316 2.84 26.24 5.18
CA SER A 316 2.85 25.83 6.58
C SER A 316 2.49 24.35 6.74
N LYS A 317 1.55 23.87 5.94
CA LYS A 317 1.12 22.48 5.93
C LYS A 317 2.21 21.53 5.45
N ILE A 318 2.89 21.85 4.35
CA ILE A 318 4.02 21.04 3.85
C ILE A 318 5.16 21.03 4.86
N ILE A 319 5.47 22.17 5.49
CA ILE A 319 6.48 22.22 6.54
C ILE A 319 6.07 21.36 7.75
N ALA A 320 4.80 21.38 8.13
CA ALA A 320 4.30 20.54 9.21
C ALA A 320 4.36 19.05 8.85
N ASP A 321 3.98 18.67 7.63
CA ASP A 321 4.12 17.30 7.12
C ASP A 321 5.62 16.88 7.15
N CYS A 322 6.54 17.74 6.69
CA CYS A 322 7.99 17.52 6.80
C CYS A 322 8.48 17.39 8.25
N ARG A 323 7.94 18.17 9.18
CA ARG A 323 8.25 18.08 10.62
C ARG A 323 7.83 16.74 11.17
N SER A 324 6.62 16.29 10.85
CA SER A 324 6.10 14.99 11.26
C SER A 324 6.97 13.85 10.72
N SER A 325 7.38 13.92 9.45
CA SER A 325 8.30 12.93 8.85
C SER A 325 9.70 12.95 9.46
N TYR A 326 10.24 14.13 9.80
CA TYR A 326 11.51 14.20 10.53
C TYR A 326 11.37 13.73 11.98
N ALA A 327 10.21 13.99 12.60
CA ALA A 327 9.92 13.51 13.93
C ALA A 327 9.90 11.98 13.95
N SER A 328 9.24 11.35 12.97
CA SER A 328 9.18 9.90 12.86
C SER A 328 10.54 9.24 12.68
N THR A 329 11.50 9.90 12.01
CA THR A 329 12.87 9.34 11.85
C THR A 329 13.77 9.56 13.07
N LEU A 330 13.41 10.50 13.95
CA LEU A 330 14.17 10.86 15.14
C LEU A 330 13.58 10.36 16.46
N MET A 331 12.37 9.88 16.40
CA MET A 331 11.67 9.09 17.40
C MET A 331 12.65 8.01 17.94
N LYS A 332 12.98 8.10 19.25
CA LYS A 332 14.18 7.49 19.89
C LYS A 332 13.88 6.90 21.27
N ARG A 333 14.22 5.61 21.42
CA ARG A 333 14.88 4.86 22.52
C ARG A 333 14.46 4.98 23.99
N GLU A 334 13.93 6.09 24.51
CA GLU A 334 13.73 6.21 25.98
C GLU A 334 12.71 5.22 26.55
N GLU A 335 11.89 4.62 25.69
CA GLU A 335 10.82 3.71 26.07
C GLU A 335 11.14 2.22 25.91
N GLU A 336 12.26 1.86 25.27
CA GLU A 336 12.72 0.46 25.13
C GLU A 336 12.84 -0.23 26.51
N ASN A 337 13.28 0.53 27.52
CA ASN A 337 13.42 0.00 28.89
C ASN A 337 12.08 -0.31 29.56
N ASN A 338 11.03 0.46 29.24
CA ASN A 338 9.67 0.17 29.73
C ASN A 338 9.00 -0.92 28.90
N PHE A 339 9.40 -1.06 27.63
CA PHE A 339 8.83 -2.02 26.71
C PHE A 339 9.03 -3.47 27.16
N GLU A 340 10.20 -3.85 27.67
CA GLU A 340 10.42 -5.23 28.16
C GLU A 340 9.42 -5.62 29.27
N GLU A 341 9.19 -4.73 30.24
CA GLU A 341 8.22 -4.97 31.32
C GLU A 341 6.77 -4.95 30.80
N ASN A 342 6.47 -4.03 29.89
CA ASN A 342 5.18 -3.94 29.22
C ASN A 342 4.85 -5.22 28.43
N ILE A 343 5.81 -5.78 27.70
CA ILE A 343 5.65 -7.05 26.98
C ILE A 343 5.46 -8.23 27.92
N LYS A 344 6.14 -8.27 29.07
CA LYS A 344 5.88 -9.31 30.09
C LYS A 344 4.43 -9.25 30.55
N GLU A 345 3.89 -8.06 30.80
CA GLU A 345 2.48 -7.89 31.19
C GLU A 345 1.52 -8.23 30.05
N VAL A 346 1.81 -7.83 28.80
CA VAL A 346 1.02 -8.20 27.62
C VAL A 346 0.97 -9.72 27.48
N LYS A 347 2.11 -10.42 27.49
CA LYS A 347 2.17 -11.89 27.42
C LYS A 347 1.35 -12.55 28.53
N LYS A 348 1.47 -12.05 29.76
CA LYS A 348 0.74 -12.57 30.93
C LYS A 348 -0.78 -12.36 30.78
N ARG A 349 -1.21 -11.17 30.39
CA ARG A 349 -2.62 -10.84 30.14
C ARG A 349 -3.18 -11.65 28.96
N PHE A 350 -2.43 -11.81 27.89
CA PHE A 350 -2.80 -12.61 26.73
C PHE A 350 -2.98 -14.09 27.12
N GLY A 351 -2.04 -14.65 27.88
CA GLY A 351 -2.14 -15.99 28.42
C GLY A 351 -3.38 -16.22 29.29
N LYS A 352 -3.79 -15.21 30.06
CA LYS A 352 -5.00 -15.26 30.90
C LYS A 352 -6.29 -15.07 30.11
N ASN A 353 -6.37 -14.01 29.30
CA ASN A 353 -7.63 -13.52 28.73
C ASN A 353 -7.96 -14.19 27.39
N VAL A 354 -6.96 -14.55 26.59
CA VAL A 354 -7.14 -15.20 25.28
C VAL A 354 -6.88 -16.69 25.40
N LEU A 355 -5.67 -17.10 25.80
CA LEU A 355 -5.32 -18.54 25.88
C LEU A 355 -6.06 -19.26 27.01
N GLY A 356 -6.65 -18.51 27.96
CA GLY A 356 -7.60 -19.00 28.96
C GLY A 356 -8.79 -19.75 28.36
N LYS A 357 -9.20 -19.39 27.13
CA LYS A 357 -10.36 -19.96 26.42
C LYS A 357 -10.01 -21.22 25.60
N LEU A 358 -8.73 -21.46 25.39
CA LEU A 358 -8.19 -22.62 24.66
C LEU A 358 -7.94 -23.81 25.60
N SER A 359 -7.71 -24.98 25.01
CA SER A 359 -7.32 -26.17 25.77
C SER A 359 -5.99 -25.95 26.50
N GLN A 360 -5.76 -26.67 27.60
CA GLN A 360 -4.53 -26.56 28.38
C GLN A 360 -3.28 -26.87 27.53
N LYS A 361 -3.40 -27.84 26.60
CA LYS A 361 -2.33 -28.19 25.65
C LYS A 361 -1.95 -26.98 24.80
N SER A 362 -2.92 -26.39 24.07
CA SER A 362 -2.67 -25.22 23.23
C SER A 362 -2.16 -24.01 24.01
N ARG A 363 -2.67 -23.80 25.23
CA ARG A 363 -2.18 -22.72 26.11
C ARG A 363 -0.70 -22.91 26.43
N ASN A 364 -0.29 -24.10 26.83
CA ASN A 364 1.10 -24.39 27.16
C ASN A 364 2.02 -24.27 25.95
N GLU A 365 1.60 -24.82 24.80
CA GLU A 365 2.35 -24.78 23.55
C GLU A 365 2.53 -23.35 23.04
N PHE A 366 1.45 -22.57 23.01
CA PHE A 366 1.54 -21.19 22.55
C PHE A 366 2.29 -20.29 23.53
N MET A 367 2.15 -20.45 24.85
CA MET A 367 2.98 -19.72 25.81
C MET A 367 4.47 -20.07 25.66
N ASN A 368 4.79 -21.32 25.35
CA ASN A 368 6.16 -21.73 25.05
C ASN A 368 6.67 -21.04 23.78
N TYR A 369 5.85 -20.99 22.73
CA TYR A 369 6.15 -20.25 21.50
C TYR A 369 6.38 -18.75 21.78
N LEU A 370 5.45 -18.07 22.46
CA LEU A 370 5.56 -16.65 22.83
C LEU A 370 6.81 -16.30 23.64
N ASN A 371 7.29 -17.22 24.47
CA ASN A 371 8.43 -16.98 25.35
C ASN A 371 9.76 -17.36 24.70
N ASN A 372 9.79 -18.35 23.82
CA ASN A 372 11.03 -18.96 23.35
C ASN A 372 11.26 -18.86 21.83
N LYS A 373 10.19 -18.75 21.04
CA LYS A 373 10.24 -18.79 19.57
C LYS A 373 9.75 -17.50 18.88
N LEU A 374 9.10 -16.61 19.62
CA LEU A 374 8.70 -15.29 19.15
C LEU A 374 9.59 -14.21 19.75
N ASN A 375 10.22 -13.42 18.88
CA ASN A 375 11.01 -12.25 19.24
C ASN A 375 10.14 -10.99 19.17
N PHE A 376 10.35 -10.03 20.07
CA PHE A 376 9.70 -8.71 20.01
C PHE A 376 10.80 -7.70 19.71
N SER A 377 10.84 -7.20 18.48
CA SER A 377 11.83 -6.26 17.97
C SER A 377 11.26 -4.85 18.08
N VAL A 378 11.96 -3.94 18.74
CA VAL A 378 11.53 -2.53 18.91
C VAL A 378 12.37 -1.57 18.08
N LYS A 379 13.47 -2.06 17.52
CA LYS A 379 14.52 -1.18 17.03
C LYS A 379 14.40 -0.93 15.53
N TYR A 380 13.61 0.09 15.20
CA TYR A 380 13.65 0.70 13.86
C TYR A 380 14.65 1.87 13.79
N SER A 381 15.28 1.94 12.61
CA SER A 381 16.32 2.85 12.15
C SER A 381 17.71 2.79 12.79
N LYS A 382 18.69 2.66 11.89
CA LYS A 382 20.07 3.08 12.12
C LYS A 382 20.07 4.62 12.09
N GLU A 383 20.98 5.27 12.82
CA GLU A 383 21.21 6.73 12.75
C GLU A 383 21.37 7.23 11.29
N SER A 384 21.69 6.32 10.35
CA SER A 384 21.72 6.56 8.92
C SER A 384 20.40 7.03 8.29
N GLU A 385 19.21 6.79 8.85
CA GLU A 385 17.95 7.24 8.22
C GLU A 385 17.66 8.72 8.46
N ALA A 386 17.96 9.23 9.66
CA ALA A 386 17.92 10.68 9.90
C ALA A 386 19.02 11.38 9.08
N GLU A 387 20.20 10.78 8.99
CA GLU A 387 21.27 11.27 8.10
C GLU A 387 20.86 11.20 6.62
N GLN A 388 20.14 10.16 6.20
CA GLN A 388 19.60 10.01 4.85
C GLN A 388 18.52 11.06 4.58
N PHE A 389 17.61 11.33 5.52
CA PHE A 389 16.64 12.43 5.39
C PHE A 389 17.34 13.77 5.20
N GLU A 390 18.36 14.03 6.01
CA GLU A 390 19.16 15.25 5.93
C GLU A 390 19.93 15.31 4.60
N ALA A 391 20.49 14.19 4.15
CA ALA A 391 21.15 14.06 2.86
C ALA A 391 20.17 14.27 1.70
N ASP A 392 18.99 13.64 1.70
CA ASP A 392 17.97 13.82 0.66
C ASP A 392 17.49 15.28 0.61
N LEU A 393 17.29 15.90 1.77
CA LEU A 393 16.99 17.34 1.83
C LEU A 393 18.13 18.21 1.30
N GLN A 394 19.39 17.81 1.42
CA GLN A 394 20.54 18.57 0.91
C GLN A 394 20.90 18.27 -0.55
N TYR A 395 20.69 17.04 -1.02
CA TYR A 395 21.22 16.51 -2.28
C TYR A 395 20.15 16.23 -3.35
N SER A 396 18.86 16.14 -3.00
CA SER A 396 17.80 15.90 -4.01
C SER A 396 17.57 17.05 -5.00
N ASP A 397 18.34 18.13 -4.91
CA ASP A 397 18.20 19.33 -5.75
C ASP A 397 18.79 19.18 -7.16
N TYR A 398 19.44 18.06 -7.50
CA TYR A 398 20.30 18.03 -8.69
C TYR A 398 19.73 17.37 -9.95
N ASP A 399 18.97 16.27 -9.86
CA ASP A 399 18.67 15.46 -11.07
C ASP A 399 17.20 15.44 -11.53
N ALA A 400 16.22 15.58 -10.64
CA ALA A 400 14.80 15.45 -11.03
C ALA A 400 14.24 16.66 -11.81
N TYR A 401 14.79 17.87 -11.59
CA TYR A 401 14.17 19.11 -12.09
C TYR A 401 15.05 19.94 -13.03
N ASN A 402 16.28 19.50 -13.30
CA ASN A 402 17.17 20.13 -14.28
C ASN A 402 16.82 19.69 -15.72
N GLY A 403 15.60 20.03 -16.16
CA GLY A 403 15.37 20.45 -17.54
C GLY A 403 14.88 19.42 -18.57
N LYS A 404 14.47 18.21 -18.18
CA LYS A 404 13.87 17.22 -19.12
C LYS A 404 12.63 16.47 -18.63
N SER A 405 12.16 16.73 -17.41
CA SER A 405 10.82 16.34 -16.97
C SER A 405 9.81 17.25 -17.70
N GLU A 406 9.35 16.76 -18.85
CA GLU A 406 8.60 17.47 -19.90
C GLU A 406 7.19 17.87 -19.43
N ALA A 407 6.51 18.71 -20.21
CA ALA A 407 5.12 19.11 -19.96
C ALA A 407 4.14 17.93 -19.75
N SER A 408 4.54 16.72 -20.13
CA SER A 408 3.89 15.44 -19.87
C SER A 408 3.66 15.18 -18.38
N ASP A 409 4.62 15.44 -17.48
CA ASP A 409 4.47 15.21 -16.03
C ASP A 409 3.38 16.10 -15.45
N ALA A 410 3.40 17.39 -15.83
CA ALA A 410 2.36 18.33 -15.44
C ALA A 410 0.99 17.97 -16.02
N VAL A 411 0.93 17.36 -17.21
CA VAL A 411 -0.32 16.88 -17.80
C VAL A 411 -0.80 15.61 -17.14
N SER A 412 0.06 14.64 -16.83
CA SER A 412 -0.28 13.46 -16.02
C SER A 412 -0.85 13.88 -14.66
N ILE A 413 -0.28 14.91 -14.06
CA ILE A 413 -0.76 15.52 -12.81
C ILE A 413 -2.12 16.22 -12.99
N LEU A 414 -2.31 17.05 -14.01
CA LEU A 414 -3.62 17.65 -14.26
C LEU A 414 -4.67 16.59 -14.65
N LEU A 415 -4.26 15.53 -15.35
CA LEU A 415 -5.09 14.39 -15.69
C LEU A 415 -5.52 13.65 -14.44
N SER A 416 -4.60 13.33 -13.54
CA SER A 416 -4.95 12.73 -12.25
C SER A 416 -5.91 13.66 -11.50
N MET A 417 -5.64 14.96 -11.41
CA MET A 417 -6.56 15.91 -10.77
C MET A 417 -7.96 15.96 -11.40
N THR A 418 -8.06 15.96 -12.73
CA THR A 418 -9.38 15.99 -13.43
C THR A 418 -10.14 14.68 -13.28
N GLN A 419 -9.45 13.54 -13.16
CA GLN A 419 -10.04 12.23 -12.89
C GLN A 419 -10.47 12.11 -11.42
N TYR A 420 -9.64 12.58 -10.50
CA TYR A 420 -9.84 12.57 -9.06
C TYR A 420 -10.72 13.73 -8.56
N ASN A 421 -11.16 14.64 -9.44
CA ASN A 421 -11.91 15.87 -9.13
C ASN A 421 -13.31 15.68 -8.48
N LYS A 422 -13.65 14.46 -8.04
CA LYS A 422 -14.74 14.22 -7.09
C LYS A 422 -14.30 14.25 -5.62
N ARG A 423 -13.01 14.25 -5.35
CA ARG A 423 -12.42 14.33 -4.02
C ARG A 423 -11.62 15.64 -3.92
N LYS A 424 -11.88 16.44 -2.89
CA LYS A 424 -11.14 17.67 -2.56
C LYS A 424 -9.74 17.30 -2.05
N HIS A 425 -8.92 16.66 -2.87
CA HIS A 425 -7.63 16.16 -2.40
C HIS A 425 -6.61 17.27 -2.18
N ASP A 426 -5.81 17.03 -1.15
CA ASP A 426 -4.69 17.84 -0.73
C ASP A 426 -3.59 17.84 -1.80
N PRO A 427 -3.09 19.00 -2.27
CA PRO A 427 -1.95 19.02 -3.20
C PRO A 427 -0.62 18.62 -2.53
N THR A 428 -0.57 18.44 -1.21
CA THR A 428 0.67 18.13 -0.48
C THR A 428 1.44 16.91 -1.02
N PRO A 429 0.82 15.74 -1.33
CA PRO A 429 1.57 14.58 -1.83
C PRO A 429 2.34 14.86 -3.13
N MET A 430 1.85 15.81 -3.93
CA MET A 430 2.44 16.20 -5.22
C MET A 430 3.60 17.20 -5.07
N LEU A 431 3.61 17.92 -3.95
CA LEU A 431 4.65 18.88 -3.58
C LEU A 431 5.59 18.28 -2.54
N ASN A 432 5.60 16.95 -2.38
CA ASN A 432 6.32 16.27 -1.32
C ASN A 432 7.83 16.50 -1.46
N VAL A 433 8.29 17.59 -0.86
CA VAL A 433 9.69 18.03 -0.78
C VAL A 433 10.46 17.25 0.29
N CYS A 434 9.77 16.44 1.06
CA CYS A 434 10.29 15.60 2.13
C CYS A 434 9.86 14.15 1.86
N SER A 435 10.30 13.60 0.73
CA SER A 435 10.02 12.21 0.33
C SER A 435 10.87 11.22 1.13
N VAL A 436 10.76 11.26 2.45
CA VAL A 436 11.05 10.06 3.24
C VAL A 436 9.81 9.19 3.15
N GLY A 437 10.04 7.88 3.06
CA GLY A 437 9.03 6.87 2.78
C GLY A 437 7.73 7.05 3.57
N SER A 438 6.65 6.47 3.03
CA SER A 438 5.34 6.31 3.66
C SER A 438 5.47 6.34 5.19
N PRO A 439 4.70 7.19 5.91
CA PRO A 439 4.84 7.41 7.35
C PRO A 439 5.19 6.09 8.03
N TYR A 440 6.48 5.92 8.35
CA TYR A 440 7.03 4.60 8.66
C TYR A 440 6.20 3.99 9.78
N LEU A 441 5.76 2.74 9.53
CA LEU A 441 4.95 1.87 10.40
C LEU A 441 4.81 2.40 11.83
N VAL A 442 3.78 3.23 12.05
CA VAL A 442 3.25 3.49 13.39
C VAL A 442 2.45 2.29 13.91
N TRP A 443 2.53 1.17 13.21
CA TRP A 443 1.86 -0.08 13.50
C TRP A 443 2.89 -1.18 13.73
N ASP A 444 2.54 -2.06 14.64
CA ASP A 444 3.30 -3.27 14.89
C ASP A 444 3.13 -4.21 13.69
N MET A 445 4.03 -5.16 13.51
CA MET A 445 3.96 -6.11 12.40
C MET A 445 4.50 -7.48 12.81
N PHE A 446 3.70 -8.52 12.59
CA PHE A 446 4.15 -9.90 12.70
C PHE A 446 4.87 -10.36 11.42
N LEU A 447 6.09 -10.87 11.59
CA LEU A 447 6.89 -11.49 10.54
C LEU A 447 7.19 -12.94 10.89
N VAL A 448 6.82 -13.83 9.97
CA VAL A 448 7.22 -15.23 10.03
C VAL A 448 8.70 -15.34 9.64
N ARG A 449 9.44 -16.17 10.35
CA ARG A 449 10.85 -16.43 10.02
C ARG A 449 10.99 -16.93 8.58
N GLY A 450 11.86 -16.26 7.82
CA GLY A 450 12.15 -16.62 6.43
C GLY A 450 11.20 -16.01 5.41
N SER A 451 10.26 -15.15 5.81
CA SER A 451 9.49 -14.33 4.86
C SER A 451 10.40 -13.36 4.11
N GLU A 452 10.11 -13.03 2.85
CA GLU A 452 10.90 -12.04 2.10
C GLU A 452 10.98 -10.66 2.78
N LEU A 453 9.88 -10.22 3.40
CA LEU A 453 9.79 -8.99 4.21
C LEU A 453 10.83 -8.90 5.33
N TYR A 454 11.41 -10.05 5.72
CA TYR A 454 12.46 -10.13 6.73
C TYR A 454 13.70 -9.33 6.32
N ASN A 455 14.03 -9.31 5.03
CA ASN A 455 15.20 -8.59 4.51
C ASN A 455 14.93 -7.10 4.32
N ASP A 456 13.69 -6.74 3.98
CA ASP A 456 13.30 -5.37 3.62
C ASP A 456 13.14 -4.46 4.85
N VAL A 457 12.80 -5.05 5.99
CA VAL A 457 12.56 -4.32 7.23
C VAL A 457 13.83 -3.74 7.86
N GLY A 458 15.00 -4.37 7.64
CA GLY A 458 16.30 -3.80 8.04
C GLY A 458 16.53 -3.59 9.55
N SER A 459 15.65 -4.09 10.43
CA SER A 459 15.78 -3.93 11.88
C SER A 459 16.95 -4.74 12.45
N THR A 460 17.75 -4.10 13.32
CA THR A 460 19.01 -4.68 13.86
C THR A 460 18.82 -5.66 15.02
N ASP A 461 17.64 -5.73 15.63
CA ASP A 461 17.34 -6.61 16.77
C ASP A 461 16.36 -7.75 16.41
N MET A 462 16.06 -7.94 15.12
CA MET A 462 15.33 -9.10 14.64
C MET A 462 16.14 -10.38 14.81
N SER A 463 15.48 -11.49 15.13
CA SER A 463 16.11 -12.79 15.30
C SER A 463 15.82 -13.68 14.10
N TYR A 464 16.85 -13.94 13.27
CA TYR A 464 16.72 -14.76 12.05
C TYR A 464 16.34 -16.22 12.34
N GLU A 465 16.46 -16.64 13.61
CA GLU A 465 16.11 -17.98 14.07
C GLU A 465 14.68 -18.08 14.60
N LYS A 466 13.98 -16.96 14.76
CA LYS A 466 12.65 -16.84 15.37
C LYS A 466 11.68 -16.10 14.46
N ASP A 467 10.39 -16.25 14.75
CA ASP A 467 9.40 -15.31 14.22
C ASP A 467 9.54 -14.00 14.99
N ASN A 468 9.14 -12.88 14.40
CA ASN A 468 9.31 -11.56 14.99
C ASN A 468 7.96 -10.85 15.05
N ILE A 469 7.70 -10.13 16.14
CA ILE A 469 6.77 -9.01 16.14
C ILE A 469 7.64 -7.77 16.22
N ILE A 470 7.60 -6.98 15.16
CA ILE A 470 8.08 -5.62 15.15
C ILE A 470 7.09 -4.78 15.92
N VAL A 471 7.56 -4.07 16.92
CA VAL A 471 6.74 -3.13 17.68
C VAL A 471 7.14 -1.73 17.30
N SER A 472 6.14 -0.99 16.85
CA SER A 472 6.21 0.42 16.51
C SER A 472 6.53 1.27 17.74
N GLU A 473 7.10 2.44 17.49
CA GLU A 473 7.30 3.41 18.57
C GLU A 473 5.99 3.91 19.18
N TYR A 474 4.89 3.89 18.42
CA TYR A 474 3.58 4.21 18.98
C TYR A 474 3.19 3.24 20.09
N SER A 475 3.38 1.94 19.88
CA SER A 475 3.06 0.92 20.90
C SER A 475 3.93 1.03 22.15
N CYS A 476 5.15 1.55 22.01
CA CYS A 476 6.03 1.88 23.12
C CYS A 476 5.54 3.11 23.90
N SER A 477 5.16 4.18 23.19
CA SER A 477 4.86 5.50 23.80
C SER A 477 3.45 5.64 24.33
N HIS A 478 2.54 4.88 23.73
CA HIS A 478 1.13 4.93 24.04
C HIS A 478 0.67 3.57 24.53
N PHE A 479 1.41 2.97 25.48
CA PHE A 479 1.22 1.58 25.92
C PHE A 479 -0.26 1.18 26.15
N HIS A 480 -1.07 2.04 26.75
CA HIS A 480 -2.50 1.76 26.98
C HIS A 480 -3.35 1.58 25.70
N HIS A 481 -2.87 2.05 24.57
CA HIS A 481 -3.51 1.88 23.25
C HIS A 481 -2.66 0.90 22.40
N GLY A 482 -1.34 1.05 22.46
CA GLY A 482 -0.36 0.15 21.88
C GLY A 482 -0.52 -1.31 22.27
N GLU A 483 -0.88 -1.62 23.52
CA GLU A 483 -1.07 -3.02 23.95
C GLU A 483 -2.14 -3.76 23.14
N GLY A 484 -3.13 -3.04 22.60
CA GLY A 484 -4.13 -3.59 21.69
C GLY A 484 -3.56 -3.90 20.29
N VAL A 485 -2.63 -3.08 19.81
CA VAL A 485 -1.93 -3.30 18.53
C VAL A 485 -0.96 -4.48 18.66
N VAL A 486 -0.15 -4.52 19.73
CA VAL A 486 0.73 -5.68 20.00
C VAL A 486 -0.08 -6.97 20.14
N ALA A 487 -1.23 -6.92 20.80
CA ALA A 487 -2.11 -8.08 20.94
C ALA A 487 -2.76 -8.53 19.62
N HIS A 488 -2.96 -7.60 18.68
CA HIS A 488 -3.38 -7.90 17.31
C HIS A 488 -2.29 -8.71 16.59
N GLU A 489 -1.03 -8.27 16.64
CA GLU A 489 0.10 -9.01 16.05
C GLU A 489 0.33 -10.39 16.69
N ILE A 490 0.15 -10.50 18.00
CA ILE A 490 0.15 -11.80 18.68
C ILE A 490 -1.01 -12.69 18.17
N GLY A 491 -2.12 -12.08 17.74
CA GLY A 491 -3.22 -12.76 17.05
C GLY A 491 -2.79 -13.42 15.74
N HIS A 492 -2.01 -12.74 14.90
CA HIS A 492 -1.41 -13.34 13.70
C HIS A 492 -0.45 -14.48 14.05
N ALA A 493 0.39 -14.28 15.07
CA ALA A 493 1.28 -15.33 15.54
C ALA A 493 0.50 -16.57 16.03
N LEU A 494 -0.67 -16.38 16.65
CA LEU A 494 -1.58 -17.46 17.03
C LEU A 494 -2.20 -18.15 15.80
N ALA A 495 -2.60 -17.40 14.79
CA ALA A 495 -3.08 -17.91 13.51
C ALA A 495 -2.03 -18.83 12.86
N HIS A 496 -0.79 -18.34 12.77
CA HIS A 496 0.35 -19.08 12.25
C HIS A 496 0.56 -20.41 12.98
N GLN A 497 0.54 -20.42 14.32
CA GLN A 497 0.69 -21.66 15.11
C GLN A 497 -0.48 -22.65 14.92
N PHE A 498 -1.70 -22.19 14.66
CA PHE A 498 -2.80 -23.08 14.27
C PHE A 498 -2.67 -23.65 12.85
N LYS A 499 -2.04 -22.90 11.94
CA LYS A 499 -1.76 -23.34 10.56
C LYS A 499 -0.69 -24.43 10.56
N SER A 500 0.40 -24.23 11.29
CA SER A 500 1.50 -25.19 11.46
C SER A 500 1.10 -26.50 12.15
N GLY A 501 -0.08 -26.55 12.78
CA GLY A 501 -0.60 -27.77 13.42
C GLY A 501 -0.02 -28.05 14.80
N ASP A 502 0.71 -27.08 15.36
CA ASP A 502 1.37 -27.19 16.67
C ASP A 502 0.36 -27.20 17.82
N LEU A 503 -0.83 -26.62 17.61
CA LEU A 503 -1.88 -26.50 18.63
C LEU A 503 -2.96 -27.59 18.51
N SER A 504 -3.56 -27.95 19.64
CA SER A 504 -4.63 -28.96 19.69
C SER A 504 -5.82 -28.71 18.73
N SER A 505 -6.38 -29.80 18.20
CA SER A 505 -7.53 -29.77 17.28
C SER A 505 -8.80 -29.17 17.91
N GLU A 506 -8.99 -29.33 19.22
CA GLU A 506 -10.12 -28.72 19.95
C GLU A 506 -10.04 -27.19 19.91
N SER A 507 -8.87 -26.63 20.25
CA SER A 507 -8.62 -25.19 20.16
C SER A 507 -8.69 -24.69 18.73
N LYS A 508 -8.20 -25.46 17.75
CA LYS A 508 -8.30 -25.12 16.32
C LYS A 508 -9.76 -24.97 15.88
N LYS A 509 -10.67 -25.84 16.35
CA LYS A 509 -12.10 -25.72 16.07
C LYS A 509 -12.72 -24.44 16.63
N LYS A 510 -12.33 -24.02 17.85
CA LYS A 510 -12.75 -22.75 18.44
C LYS A 510 -12.24 -21.56 17.63
N TYR A 511 -10.96 -21.60 17.27
CA TYR A 511 -10.33 -20.57 16.45
C TYR A 511 -10.99 -20.43 15.06
N LEU A 512 -11.24 -21.54 14.36
CA LEU A 512 -11.95 -21.52 13.07
C LEU A 512 -13.38 -20.97 13.20
N LYS A 513 -14.05 -21.17 14.33
CA LYS A 513 -15.36 -20.56 14.58
C LYS A 513 -15.26 -19.04 14.76
N LEU A 514 -14.20 -18.54 15.39
CA LEU A 514 -13.92 -17.10 15.45
C LEU A 514 -13.74 -16.52 14.05
N ARG A 515 -12.92 -17.17 13.20
CA ARG A 515 -12.70 -16.76 11.80
C ARG A 515 -13.98 -16.77 10.98
N GLN A 516 -14.80 -17.82 11.11
CA GLN A 516 -16.12 -17.88 10.48
C GLN A 516 -17.03 -16.74 10.92
N CYS A 517 -16.95 -16.32 12.19
CA CYS A 517 -17.68 -15.18 12.69
C CYS A 517 -17.17 -13.86 12.10
N ALA A 518 -15.84 -13.67 12.00
CA ALA A 518 -15.22 -12.54 11.32
C ALA A 518 -15.70 -12.43 9.86
N ASN A 519 -15.64 -13.54 9.12
CA ASN A 519 -16.15 -13.67 7.75
C ASN A 519 -17.63 -13.30 7.61
N ALA A 520 -18.47 -13.80 8.53
CA ALA A 520 -19.90 -13.58 8.50
C ALA A 520 -20.31 -12.11 8.74
N ASN A 521 -19.36 -11.24 9.10
CA ASN A 521 -19.63 -9.82 9.24
C ASN A 521 -19.79 -9.11 7.89
N TYR A 522 -19.32 -9.70 6.79
CA TYR A 522 -19.43 -9.11 5.46
C TYR A 522 -20.49 -9.81 4.62
N SER A 523 -21.77 -9.53 4.92
CA SER A 523 -22.90 -10.26 4.31
C SER A 523 -23.21 -9.90 2.85
N PHE A 524 -22.74 -8.75 2.37
CA PHE A 524 -23.05 -8.22 1.03
C PHE A 524 -21.89 -8.36 0.04
N TYR A 525 -20.71 -8.69 0.55
CA TYR A 525 -19.50 -8.83 -0.22
C TYR A 525 -19.33 -10.30 -0.62
N ASN A 526 -19.60 -10.60 -1.90
CA ASN A 526 -19.04 -11.78 -2.57
C ASN A 526 -17.52 -11.54 -2.77
N LEU A 527 -16.79 -11.33 -1.68
CA LEU A 527 -15.33 -11.40 -1.63
C LEU A 527 -14.83 -12.85 -1.70
N ASP A 528 -15.70 -13.79 -2.10
CA ASP A 528 -15.36 -15.21 -2.26
C ASP A 528 -14.32 -15.41 -3.39
N GLU A 529 -14.01 -14.37 -4.18
CA GLU A 529 -13.05 -14.40 -5.29
C GLU A 529 -11.68 -13.78 -4.96
N ILE A 530 -11.54 -13.00 -3.87
CA ILE A 530 -10.24 -12.46 -3.44
C ILE A 530 -9.74 -13.34 -2.31
N GLN A 531 -9.02 -14.41 -2.66
CA GLN A 531 -8.28 -15.20 -1.68
C GLN A 531 -7.26 -14.28 -0.99
N ALA A 532 -7.25 -14.31 0.34
CA ALA A 532 -6.19 -13.67 1.10
C ALA A 532 -4.84 -14.23 0.63
N PHE A 533 -3.91 -13.35 0.28
CA PHE A 533 -2.54 -13.67 -0.16
C PHE A 533 -1.94 -14.78 0.73
N GLY A 534 -1.64 -15.94 0.13
CA GLY A 534 -0.80 -17.06 0.62
C GLY A 534 -1.14 -17.74 1.96
N ASP A 535 -1.66 -17.00 2.94
CA ASP A 535 -1.58 -17.37 4.35
C ASP A 535 -2.90 -17.68 5.06
N GLY A 536 -4.04 -17.47 4.37
CA GLY A 536 -5.37 -17.74 4.92
C GLY A 536 -5.70 -19.22 5.20
N PHE A 537 -6.64 -19.44 6.11
CA PHE A 537 -7.36 -20.69 6.29
C PHE A 537 -8.40 -20.91 5.18
N PRO A 538 -8.78 -22.17 4.87
CA PRO A 538 -9.83 -22.44 3.90
C PRO A 538 -11.14 -21.71 4.22
N GLY A 539 -11.62 -20.91 3.27
CA GLY A 539 -12.84 -20.12 3.37
C GLY A 539 -12.65 -18.70 3.94
N ASP A 540 -11.41 -18.28 4.19
CA ASP A 540 -11.11 -16.88 4.47
C ASP A 540 -11.35 -15.99 3.24
N LYS A 541 -11.90 -14.81 3.51
CA LYS A 541 -12.00 -13.66 2.62
C LYS A 541 -10.85 -12.68 2.90
N LEU A 542 -10.65 -11.71 2.00
CA LEU A 542 -9.65 -10.63 2.09
C LEU A 542 -9.38 -10.12 3.52
N ARG A 543 -10.42 -9.79 4.30
CA ARG A 543 -10.26 -9.17 5.63
C ARG A 543 -10.26 -10.12 6.82
N THR A 544 -10.32 -11.43 6.59
CA THR A 544 -10.61 -12.40 7.67
C THR A 544 -9.49 -12.49 8.67
N GLU A 545 -8.25 -12.45 8.19
CA GLU A 545 -7.07 -12.55 9.05
C GLU A 545 -6.99 -11.33 9.98
N GLU A 546 -7.02 -10.12 9.43
CA GLU A 546 -6.99 -8.87 10.21
C GLU A 546 -8.16 -8.76 11.17
N ASP A 547 -9.38 -9.07 10.71
CA ASP A 547 -10.56 -9.01 11.58
C ASP A 547 -10.51 -10.07 12.69
N ALA A 548 -9.89 -11.22 12.47
CA ALA A 548 -9.72 -12.24 13.50
C ALA A 548 -8.65 -11.82 14.51
N ALA A 549 -7.56 -11.21 14.06
CA ALA A 549 -6.52 -10.61 14.91
C ALA A 549 -7.09 -9.49 15.79
N ASP A 550 -7.92 -8.60 15.22
CA ASP A 550 -8.67 -7.58 15.96
C ASP A 550 -9.59 -8.20 17.03
N LEU A 551 -10.36 -9.23 16.69
CA LEU A 551 -11.24 -9.90 17.66
C LEU A 551 -10.46 -10.59 18.80
N ILE A 552 -9.27 -11.09 18.51
CA ILE A 552 -8.34 -11.59 19.52
C ILE A 552 -7.84 -10.45 20.41
N SER A 553 -7.46 -9.30 19.82
CA SER A 553 -7.08 -8.11 20.56
C SER A 553 -8.22 -7.60 21.47
N PHE A 554 -9.45 -7.56 20.98
CA PHE A 554 -10.63 -7.19 21.79
C PHE A 554 -10.84 -8.16 22.95
N SER A 555 -10.60 -9.47 22.72
CA SER A 555 -10.63 -10.49 23.77
C SER A 555 -9.51 -10.32 24.80
N TYR A 556 -8.32 -9.91 24.35
CA TYR A 556 -7.17 -9.60 25.20
C TYR A 556 -7.50 -8.43 26.15
N LEU A 557 -8.04 -7.34 25.62
CA LEU A 557 -8.42 -6.15 26.40
C LEU A 557 -9.59 -6.39 27.35
N GLY A 558 -10.45 -7.38 27.03
CA GLY A 558 -11.59 -7.76 27.85
C GLY A 558 -12.66 -6.65 27.95
N LYS A 559 -13.55 -6.78 28.94
CA LYS A 559 -14.61 -5.78 29.15
C LYS A 559 -14.02 -4.45 29.61
N LYS A 560 -14.54 -3.36 29.05
CA LYS A 560 -14.09 -2.00 29.38
C LYS A 560 -14.29 -1.70 30.87
N GLY A 561 -13.20 -1.42 31.59
CA GLY A 561 -13.26 -0.78 32.91
C GLY A 561 -13.71 0.69 32.79
N LYS A 562 -14.11 1.32 33.90
CA LYS A 562 -14.61 2.72 33.87
C LYS A 562 -13.59 3.74 33.30
N ASN A 563 -12.31 3.40 33.27
CA ASN A 563 -11.22 4.29 32.83
C ASN A 563 -10.46 3.79 31.59
N ASP A 564 -10.84 2.64 31.01
CA ASP A 564 -10.13 2.12 29.85
C ASP A 564 -10.63 2.87 28.61
N SER A 565 -9.75 3.37 27.74
CA SER A 565 -10.14 3.81 26.41
C SER A 565 -10.33 2.59 25.49
N LEU A 566 -10.93 2.83 24.31
CA LEU A 566 -10.87 1.87 23.21
C LEU A 566 -9.56 2.12 22.47
N TYR A 567 -8.75 1.08 22.22
CA TYR A 567 -7.50 1.32 21.48
C TYR A 567 -7.79 1.73 20.04
N SER A 568 -8.92 1.27 19.48
CA SER A 568 -9.35 1.64 18.13
C SER A 568 -9.56 3.16 17.96
N CYS A 569 -9.65 3.92 19.06
CA CYS A 569 -9.64 5.38 19.00
C CYS A 569 -8.32 5.96 18.50
N SER A 570 -7.22 5.20 18.52
CA SER A 570 -5.94 5.60 17.92
C SER A 570 -5.83 5.28 16.44
N LEU A 571 -6.74 4.47 15.90
CA LEU A 571 -6.82 4.07 14.49
C LEU A 571 -7.65 5.06 13.64
N ILE A 572 -8.27 6.06 14.28
CA ILE A 572 -9.01 7.12 13.58
C ILE A 572 -8.24 8.42 13.68
N ASP A 573 -8.09 9.07 12.54
CA ASP A 573 -7.21 10.22 12.44
C ASP A 573 -7.92 11.49 12.92
N PRO A 574 -7.20 12.43 13.56
CA PRO A 574 -7.69 13.78 13.68
C PRO A 574 -7.69 14.45 12.29
N SER A 575 -8.59 15.41 12.08
CA SER A 575 -8.43 16.36 10.98
C SER A 575 -7.13 17.13 11.15
N LYS A 576 -6.62 17.69 10.05
CA LYS A 576 -5.38 18.48 10.08
C LYS A 576 -5.40 19.66 11.05
N ASP A 577 -6.58 20.21 11.36
CA ASP A 577 -6.77 21.27 12.36
C ASP A 577 -7.15 20.75 13.75
N SER A 578 -7.19 19.43 13.92
CA SER A 578 -7.56 18.71 15.15
C SER A 578 -8.94 19.05 15.72
N THR A 579 -9.85 19.59 14.90
CA THR A 579 -11.19 19.99 15.36
C THR A 579 -12.23 18.88 15.27
N ARG A 580 -11.97 17.85 14.46
CA ARG A 580 -12.87 16.71 14.21
C ARG A 580 -12.05 15.46 13.88
N TYR A 581 -12.68 14.30 13.83
CA TYR A 581 -12.03 13.12 13.26
C TYR A 581 -12.04 13.21 11.72
N ALA A 582 -10.99 12.74 11.06
CA ALA A 582 -10.90 12.64 9.61
C ALA A 582 -11.34 11.25 9.12
N ASP A 583 -11.69 11.19 7.83
CA ASP A 583 -11.85 9.95 7.05
C ASP A 583 -12.63 8.82 7.75
N LEU A 584 -13.69 9.21 8.46
CA LEU A 584 -14.60 8.27 9.10
C LEU A 584 -15.44 7.55 8.03
N GLU A 585 -15.14 6.29 7.81
CA GLU A 585 -15.86 5.42 6.90
C GLU A 585 -16.12 4.04 7.51
N VAL A 586 -17.24 3.41 7.15
CA VAL A 586 -17.59 2.06 7.63
C VAL A 586 -16.90 0.97 6.81
N ASP A 587 -16.35 1.34 5.66
CA ASP A 587 -15.72 0.42 4.73
C ASP A 587 -14.44 1.03 4.20
N ASN A 588 -13.40 0.21 4.11
CA ASN A 588 -12.16 0.60 3.49
C ASN A 588 -12.32 0.55 1.97
N ILE A 589 -12.01 1.66 1.31
CA ILE A 589 -12.20 1.83 -0.14
C ILE A 589 -11.07 1.15 -0.94
N GLY A 590 -9.91 0.87 -0.33
CA GLY A 590 -8.81 0.17 -0.98
C GLY A 590 -9.17 -1.29 -1.23
N SER A 591 -9.21 -1.74 -2.50
CA SER A 591 -9.62 -3.11 -2.84
C SER A 591 -8.66 -4.18 -2.29
N GLY A 592 -7.39 -3.85 -2.12
CA GLY A 592 -6.38 -4.77 -1.57
C GLY A 592 -6.03 -4.51 -0.10
N ASP A 593 -6.68 -3.54 0.56
CA ASP A 593 -6.46 -3.36 1.99
C ASP A 593 -7.21 -4.46 2.77
N SER A 594 -6.43 -5.38 3.34
CA SER A 594 -6.91 -6.45 4.22
C SER A 594 -7.56 -5.91 5.48
N HIS A 595 -7.26 -4.66 5.88
CA HIS A 595 -7.79 -4.05 7.08
C HIS A 595 -9.17 -3.46 6.86
N SER A 596 -10.03 -3.73 7.84
CA SER A 596 -11.19 -2.89 8.10
C SER A 596 -10.81 -1.43 8.34
N SER A 597 -11.67 -0.48 7.96
CA SER A 597 -11.46 0.93 8.29
C SER A 597 -11.38 1.15 9.80
N GLY A 598 -10.59 2.13 10.24
CA GLY A 598 -10.41 2.44 11.67
C GLY A 598 -11.74 2.72 12.40
N PHE A 599 -12.67 3.43 11.74
CA PHE A 599 -13.98 3.72 12.33
C PHE A 599 -14.87 2.48 12.47
N PHE A 600 -14.78 1.52 11.55
CA PHE A 600 -15.45 0.23 11.70
C PHE A 600 -14.88 -0.60 12.85
N ARG A 601 -13.54 -0.67 12.93
CA ARG A 601 -12.81 -1.34 14.03
C ARG A 601 -13.20 -0.76 15.39
N LEU A 602 -13.34 0.56 15.49
CA LEU A 602 -13.83 1.25 16.70
C LEU A 602 -15.20 0.78 17.17
N ILE A 603 -16.18 0.71 16.25
CA ILE A 603 -17.52 0.23 16.60
C ILE A 603 -17.47 -1.25 16.98
N LYS A 604 -16.69 -2.08 16.26
CA LYS A 604 -16.54 -3.51 16.59
C LYS A 604 -15.90 -3.73 17.95
N GLU A 605 -14.86 -2.98 18.30
CA GLU A 605 -14.24 -3.04 19.62
C GLU A 605 -15.27 -2.68 20.70
N ALA A 606 -16.02 -1.59 20.50
CA ALA A 606 -17.06 -1.16 21.44
C ALA A 606 -18.11 -2.25 21.66
N VAL A 607 -18.57 -2.91 20.59
CA VAL A 607 -19.53 -4.03 20.67
C VAL A 607 -18.90 -5.25 21.36
N ALA A 608 -17.68 -5.64 20.99
CA ALA A 608 -17.01 -6.79 21.56
C ALA A 608 -16.76 -6.64 23.07
N ARG A 609 -16.43 -5.42 23.50
CA ARG A 609 -16.12 -5.07 24.90
C ARG A 609 -17.35 -4.67 25.73
N ASP A 610 -18.56 -4.87 25.22
CA ASP A 610 -19.85 -4.54 25.85
C ASP A 610 -19.98 -3.06 26.25
N VAL A 611 -19.43 -2.14 25.44
CA VAL A 611 -19.56 -0.71 25.65
C VAL A 611 -20.97 -0.26 25.28
N LYS A 612 -21.59 0.55 26.16
CA LYS A 612 -22.88 1.17 25.87
C LYS A 612 -22.74 2.12 24.67
N LEU A 613 -23.37 1.78 23.57
CA LEU A 613 -23.38 2.61 22.36
C LEU A 613 -24.31 3.82 22.52
N SER A 614 -23.93 4.94 21.91
CA SER A 614 -24.82 6.09 21.77
C SER A 614 -25.88 5.83 20.69
N SER A 615 -26.97 6.61 20.70
CA SER A 615 -27.99 6.54 19.64
C SER A 615 -27.42 6.82 18.25
N ALA A 616 -26.35 7.61 18.16
CA ALA A 616 -25.61 7.84 16.92
C ALA A 616 -24.95 6.55 16.43
N CYS A 617 -24.18 5.86 17.29
CA CYS A 617 -23.55 4.59 16.91
C CYS A 617 -24.57 3.48 16.60
N GLU A 618 -25.65 3.38 17.37
CA GLU A 618 -26.74 2.45 17.08
C GLU A 618 -27.39 2.72 15.71
N SER A 619 -27.52 4.01 15.34
CA SER A 619 -28.03 4.41 14.03
C SER A 619 -27.06 4.04 12.90
N VAL A 620 -25.74 4.17 13.12
CA VAL A 620 -24.72 3.67 12.18
C VAL A 620 -24.88 2.17 11.99
N ILE A 621 -24.88 1.39 13.06
CA ILE A 621 -25.05 -0.08 13.01
C ILE A 621 -26.34 -0.46 12.27
N LYS A 622 -27.46 0.21 12.57
CA LYS A 622 -28.74 -0.05 11.92
C LYS A 622 -28.73 0.28 10.43
N LYS A 623 -28.14 1.41 10.06
CA LYS A 623 -28.06 1.87 8.67
C LYS A 623 -27.13 0.99 7.85
N TYR A 624 -26.00 0.59 8.43
CA TYR A 624 -24.96 -0.23 7.83
C TYR A 624 -25.01 -1.69 8.29
N LYS A 625 -26.20 -2.21 8.61
CA LYS A 625 -26.41 -3.56 9.18
C LYS A 625 -25.80 -4.72 8.37
N TYR A 626 -25.49 -4.46 7.10
CA TYR A 626 -24.85 -5.41 6.19
C TYR A 626 -23.37 -5.67 6.51
N TYR A 627 -22.73 -4.73 7.24
CA TYR A 627 -21.33 -4.80 7.71
C TYR A 627 -21.17 -5.56 9.04
N GLY A 628 -22.18 -6.30 9.50
CA GLY A 628 -22.02 -7.28 10.56
C GLY A 628 -21.27 -6.78 11.81
N PHE A 629 -21.96 -6.02 12.64
CA PHE A 629 -21.44 -5.62 13.95
C PHE A 629 -21.72 -6.69 15.01
N LYS A 630 -21.59 -7.97 14.65
CA LYS A 630 -21.89 -9.07 15.56
C LYS A 630 -20.73 -9.29 16.51
N LYS A 631 -21.05 -9.53 17.77
CA LYS A 631 -20.06 -9.95 18.74
C LYS A 631 -19.54 -11.34 18.39
N CYS A 632 -18.23 -11.45 18.20
CA CYS A 632 -17.51 -12.70 18.01
C CYS A 632 -16.62 -12.95 19.24
N ASP A 633 -16.44 -14.22 19.61
CA ASP A 633 -15.62 -14.61 20.76
C ASP A 633 -14.91 -15.94 20.49
N LEU A 634 -13.72 -16.09 21.08
CA LEU A 634 -12.82 -17.25 20.94
C LEU A 634 -13.21 -18.41 21.86
#